data_AF-A0A562WQG1-F1
#
_entry.id   AF-A0A562WQG1-F1
#
_cell.length_a   1.000
_cell.length_b   1.000
_cell.length_c   1.000
_cell.angle_alpha   90.00
_cell.angle_beta   90.00
_cell.angle_gamma   90.00
#
_symmetry.space_group_name_H-M   'P 1'
#
loop_
_entity.id
_entity.type
_entity.pdbx_description
1 polymer ?
#
loop_
_entity_poly.entity_id
_entity_poly.type
_entity_poly.pdbx_seq_one_letter_code
_entity_poly.pdbx_strand_id
1 'polypeptide(L)'
;MKMTAIAMTLFCIFVLSAASIVSAAEKAPLPKGYQKWAKSGEKVVTDKNSLFYGIHYIYVDAKTMKAYQAGGPYPEGSRFVVEYFNIRDEGGKPVKGKKNMIVLMKKDNKRQETGGWLYAGFNGDGTPSAVDPVKNCYECHLKEAKDRGFVISRYAQFR
;
A
#
# COMPACT_ATOMS: atom_id res chain seq x y z
N MET A 1 19.92 6.83 -77.38
CA MET A 1 18.50 6.53 -77.11
C MET A 1 18.40 5.86 -75.76
N LYS A 2 17.56 6.42 -74.89
CA LYS A 2 17.31 6.03 -73.49
C LYS A 2 16.28 4.89 -73.43
N MET A 3 16.30 4.12 -72.32
CA MET A 3 15.21 3.34 -71.68
C MET A 3 15.69 1.92 -71.35
N THR A 4 15.55 1.35 -70.15
CA THR A 4 15.05 1.77 -68.83
C THR A 4 15.37 0.57 -67.91
N ALA A 5 16.15 0.75 -66.85
CA ALA A 5 16.23 -0.23 -65.77
C ALA A 5 15.13 0.12 -64.75
N ILE A 6 14.10 -0.73 -64.65
CA ILE A 6 13.04 -0.59 -63.63
C ILE A 6 13.61 -1.12 -62.32
N ALA A 7 14.12 -0.22 -61.48
CA ALA A 7 14.43 -0.53 -60.09
C ALA A 7 13.10 -0.63 -59.33
N MET A 8 12.68 -1.85 -59.01
CA MET A 8 11.49 -2.12 -58.20
C MET A 8 11.84 -1.90 -56.72
N THR A 9 11.65 -0.66 -56.26
CA THR A 9 11.77 -0.31 -54.85
C THR A 9 10.53 -0.81 -54.11
N LEU A 10 10.60 -1.98 -53.46
CA LEU A 10 9.54 -2.41 -52.56
C LEU A 10 9.78 -1.85 -51.15
N PHE A 11 8.81 -1.05 -50.75
CA PHE A 11 8.65 -0.30 -49.51
C PHE A 11 8.53 -1.25 -48.30
N CYS A 12 9.53 -1.28 -47.42
CA CYS A 12 9.42 -1.92 -46.11
C CYS A 12 8.46 -1.11 -45.22
N ILE A 13 7.19 -1.53 -45.17
CA ILE A 13 6.23 -1.03 -44.17
C ILE A 13 6.62 -1.66 -42.83
N PHE A 14 7.44 -0.95 -42.05
CA PHE A 14 7.66 -1.26 -40.65
C PHE A 14 6.41 -0.83 -39.87
N VAL A 15 5.49 -1.77 -39.66
CA VAL A 15 4.34 -1.57 -38.76
C VAL A 15 4.91 -1.47 -37.35
N LEU A 16 5.03 -0.25 -36.85
CA LEU A 16 5.42 0.03 -35.47
C LEU A 16 4.23 -0.34 -34.57
N SER A 17 4.17 -1.60 -34.14
CA SER A 17 3.20 -2.06 -33.14
C SER A 17 3.42 -1.28 -31.85
N ALA A 18 2.54 -0.30 -31.60
CA ALA A 18 2.44 0.36 -30.31
C ALA A 18 1.99 -0.69 -29.27
N ALA A 19 2.95 -1.28 -28.57
CA ALA A 19 2.67 -2.07 -27.39
C ALA A 19 2.13 -1.12 -26.32
N SER A 20 0.82 -1.13 -26.13
CA SER A 20 0.17 -0.51 -24.98
C SER A 20 0.71 -1.18 -23.73
N ILE A 21 1.69 -0.54 -23.07
CA ILE A 21 2.16 -0.95 -21.75
C ILE A 21 1.02 -0.62 -20.79
N VAL A 22 0.10 -1.56 -20.61
CA VAL A 22 -0.76 -1.56 -19.43
C VAL A 22 0.18 -1.62 -18.24
N SER A 23 0.32 -0.49 -17.54
CA SER A 23 1.05 -0.44 -16.28
C SER A 23 0.34 -1.41 -15.34
N ALA A 24 0.90 -2.60 -15.19
CA ALA A 24 0.57 -3.47 -14.08
C ALA A 24 0.89 -2.63 -12.84
N ALA A 25 -0.15 -2.22 -12.11
CA ALA A 25 0.01 -1.51 -10.84
C ALA A 25 1.06 -2.28 -10.04
N GLU A 26 2.22 -1.65 -9.86
CA GLU A 26 3.41 -2.28 -9.33
C GLU A 26 3.10 -2.66 -7.88
N LYS A 27 2.68 -3.91 -7.66
CA LYS A 27 2.30 -4.39 -6.34
C LYS A 27 3.56 -4.46 -5.50
N ALA A 28 3.78 -3.47 -4.64
CA ALA A 28 4.94 -3.43 -3.77
C ALA A 28 4.98 -4.71 -2.92
N PRO A 29 6.16 -5.35 -2.78
CA PRO A 29 6.27 -6.53 -1.94
C PRO A 29 6.07 -6.15 -0.48
N LEU A 30 5.45 -7.06 0.29
CA LEU A 30 5.38 -6.94 1.73
C LEU A 30 6.81 -6.95 2.31
N PRO A 31 7.22 -5.96 3.14
CA PRO A 31 8.59 -5.87 3.62
C PRO A 31 8.98 -7.08 4.47
N LYS A 32 9.96 -7.87 4.04
CA LYS A 32 10.40 -9.04 4.84
C LYS A 32 10.84 -8.62 6.25
N GLY A 33 10.38 -9.36 7.26
CA GLY A 33 10.77 -9.14 8.66
C GLY A 33 10.14 -7.93 9.34
N TYR A 34 9.08 -7.32 8.79
CA TYR A 34 8.37 -6.20 9.43
C TYR A 34 7.85 -6.53 10.83
N GLN A 35 7.63 -7.81 11.14
CA GLN A 35 7.18 -8.26 12.45
C GLN A 35 8.20 -7.98 13.57
N LYS A 36 9.46 -7.72 13.22
CA LYS A 36 10.53 -7.32 14.16
C LYS A 36 10.59 -5.81 14.39
N TRP A 37 9.77 -5.03 13.69
CA TRP A 37 9.71 -3.59 13.88
C TRP A 37 8.99 -3.25 15.19
N ALA A 38 9.04 -1.98 15.59
CA ALA A 38 8.23 -1.52 16.71
C ALA A 38 6.76 -1.81 16.43
N LYS A 39 6.06 -2.37 17.41
CA LYS A 39 4.67 -2.80 17.33
C LYS A 39 3.80 -1.97 18.27
N SER A 40 2.63 -1.56 17.81
CA SER A 40 1.66 -0.84 18.63
C SER A 40 1.01 -1.75 19.68
N GLY A 41 0.36 -1.13 20.67
CA GLY A 41 -0.69 -1.75 21.44
C GLY A 41 -1.85 -2.22 20.55
N GLU A 42 -2.74 -2.99 21.16
CA GLU A 42 -3.91 -3.54 20.48
C GLU A 42 -4.94 -2.46 20.16
N LYS A 43 -5.45 -2.44 18.92
CA LYS A 43 -6.64 -1.69 18.55
C LYS A 43 -7.76 -2.65 18.18
N VAL A 44 -8.90 -2.55 18.84
CA VAL A 44 -10.10 -3.32 18.53
C VAL A 44 -11.08 -2.45 17.74
N VAL A 45 -11.55 -2.96 16.60
CA VAL A 45 -12.60 -2.34 15.79
C VAL A 45 -13.77 -3.32 15.69
N THR A 46 -14.88 -2.98 16.35
CA THR A 46 -16.05 -3.85 16.51
C THR A 46 -17.18 -3.57 15.51
N ASP A 47 -17.06 -2.51 14.69
CA ASP A 47 -18.01 -2.24 13.60
C ASP A 47 -17.87 -3.29 12.50
N LYS A 48 -18.85 -4.19 12.40
CA LYS A 48 -18.88 -5.30 11.43
C LYS A 48 -19.02 -4.84 9.98
N ASN A 49 -19.44 -3.59 9.74
CA ASN A 49 -19.52 -3.03 8.38
C ASN A 49 -18.19 -2.42 7.93
N SER A 50 -17.22 -2.29 8.82
CA SER A 50 -15.89 -1.80 8.48
C SER A 50 -15.10 -2.87 7.71
N LEU A 51 -14.43 -2.45 6.62
CA LEU A 51 -13.40 -3.27 5.97
C LEU A 51 -12.31 -3.70 6.97
N PHE A 52 -12.11 -2.88 8.00
CA PHE A 52 -11.15 -3.07 9.06
C PHE A 52 -11.83 -3.56 10.35
N TYR A 53 -12.91 -4.33 10.26
CA TYR A 53 -13.43 -5.07 11.42
C TYR A 53 -12.37 -6.06 11.91
N GLY A 54 -11.98 -5.95 13.18
CA GLY A 54 -10.95 -6.84 13.72
C GLY A 54 -10.11 -6.27 14.85
N ILE A 55 -9.06 -7.02 15.17
CA ILE A 55 -7.98 -6.63 16.08
C ILE A 55 -6.75 -6.27 15.25
N HIS A 56 -6.16 -5.11 15.49
CA HIS A 56 -5.09 -4.57 14.66
C HIS A 56 -3.82 -4.31 15.46
N TYR A 57 -2.69 -4.47 14.78
CA TYR A 57 -1.41 -3.97 15.25
C TYR A 57 -0.69 -3.25 14.13
N ILE A 58 -0.09 -2.11 14.48
CA ILE A 58 0.70 -1.29 13.57
C ILE A 58 2.18 -1.61 13.82
N TYR A 59 2.94 -1.77 12.75
CA TYR A 59 4.36 -1.99 12.74
C TYR A 59 5.05 -0.84 12.00
N VAL A 60 6.07 -0.26 12.62
CA VAL A 60 6.76 0.93 12.10
C VAL A 60 8.26 0.73 12.20
N ASP A 61 8.94 0.82 11.06
CA ASP A 61 10.39 0.64 11.02
C ASP A 61 11.14 1.74 11.80
N ALA A 62 12.39 1.46 12.18
CA ALA A 62 13.18 2.37 13.02
C ALA A 62 13.40 3.76 12.37
N LYS A 63 13.49 3.82 11.04
CA LYS A 63 13.65 5.09 10.30
C LYS A 63 12.38 5.93 10.43
N THR A 64 11.23 5.31 10.21
CA THR A 64 9.91 5.95 10.24
C THR A 64 9.52 6.34 11.64
N MET A 65 9.88 5.53 12.65
CA MET A 65 9.52 5.78 14.04
C MET A 65 10.00 7.14 14.54
N LYS A 66 11.22 7.57 14.16
CA LYS A 66 11.75 8.89 14.52
C LYS A 66 10.84 10.04 14.03
N ALA A 67 10.44 9.99 12.77
CA ALA A 67 9.51 10.98 12.21
C ALA A 67 8.10 10.86 12.79
N TYR A 68 7.65 9.63 13.06
CA TYR A 68 6.34 9.37 13.63
C TYR A 68 6.16 9.93 15.05
N GLN A 69 7.21 9.86 15.87
CA GLN A 69 7.26 10.49 17.19
C GLN A 69 7.12 12.02 17.11
N ALA A 70 7.70 12.64 16.08
CA ALA A 70 7.61 14.08 15.83
C ALA A 70 6.29 14.51 15.15
N GLY A 71 5.46 13.57 14.71
CA GLY A 71 4.23 13.85 13.95
C GLY A 71 4.45 14.12 12.46
N GLY A 72 5.64 13.82 11.93
CA GLY A 72 6.06 14.12 10.56
C GLY A 72 7.01 15.33 10.48
N PRO A 73 7.43 15.74 9.27
CA PRO A 73 7.15 15.09 7.98
C PRO A 73 7.84 13.73 7.84
N TYR A 74 7.27 12.84 7.03
CA TYR A 74 7.81 11.49 6.83
C TYR A 74 8.82 11.46 5.67
N PRO A 75 10.08 11.01 5.90
CA PRO A 75 11.08 10.94 4.83
C PRO A 75 10.72 9.87 3.79
N GLU A 76 11.25 10.02 2.57
CA GLU A 76 11.13 9.05 1.48
C GLU A 76 11.48 7.63 1.95
N GLY A 77 10.66 6.65 1.58
CA GLY A 77 10.80 5.26 2.02
C GLY A 77 10.38 4.98 3.47
N SER A 78 9.73 5.91 4.17
CA SER A 78 9.03 5.63 5.44
C SER A 78 7.99 4.53 5.23
N ARG A 79 7.80 3.63 6.20
CA ARG A 79 6.93 2.46 6.08
C ARG A 79 6.11 2.21 7.34
N PHE A 80 4.84 1.94 7.11
CA PHE A 80 3.87 1.44 8.08
C PHE A 80 3.30 0.13 7.55
N VAL A 81 3.23 -0.89 8.40
CA VAL A 81 2.50 -2.12 8.11
C VAL A 81 1.42 -2.28 9.16
N VAL A 82 0.20 -2.62 8.76
CA VAL A 82 -0.87 -2.95 9.71
C VAL A 82 -1.31 -4.37 9.46
N GLU A 83 -1.32 -5.18 10.51
CA GLU A 83 -1.92 -6.50 10.50
C GLU A 83 -3.34 -6.44 11.06
N TYR A 84 -4.26 -7.15 10.42
CA TYR A 84 -5.65 -7.27 10.80
C TYR A 84 -5.96 -8.73 11.14
N PHE A 85 -6.67 -8.94 12.24
CA PHE A 85 -7.05 -10.25 12.75
C PHE A 85 -8.56 -10.30 12.98
N ASN A 86 -9.19 -11.43 12.68
CA ASN A 86 -10.59 -11.66 13.04
C ASN A 86 -10.76 -11.56 14.56
N ILE A 87 -11.93 -11.11 15.01
CA ILE A 87 -12.33 -11.21 16.41
C ILE A 87 -12.97 -12.58 16.65
N ARG A 88 -12.52 -13.27 17.70
CA ARG A 88 -13.28 -14.37 18.33
C ARG A 88 -13.87 -13.85 19.63
N ASP A 89 -15.03 -14.36 20.01
CA ASP A 89 -15.61 -14.08 21.32
C ASP A 89 -15.17 -15.19 22.29
N GLU A 90 -14.53 -14.80 23.39
CA GLU A 90 -14.24 -15.69 24.51
C GLU A 90 -14.85 -15.09 25.79
N GLY A 91 -16.05 -15.55 26.14
CA GLY A 91 -16.75 -15.09 27.35
C GLY A 91 -17.13 -13.61 27.29
N GLY A 92 -17.57 -13.12 26.13
CA GLY A 92 -17.94 -11.71 25.92
C GLY A 92 -16.75 -10.77 25.73
N LYS A 93 -15.53 -11.30 25.64
CA LYS A 93 -14.31 -10.52 25.38
C LYS A 93 -13.84 -10.75 23.95
N PRO A 94 -13.55 -9.68 23.18
CA PRO A 94 -12.95 -9.82 21.87
C PRO A 94 -11.51 -10.31 22.04
N VAL A 95 -11.20 -11.45 21.44
CA VAL A 95 -9.85 -12.01 21.43
C VAL A 95 -9.36 -12.20 20.01
N LYS A 96 -8.03 -12.14 19.85
CA LYS A 96 -7.38 -12.27 18.56
C LYS A 96 -7.63 -13.64 17.92
N GLY A 97 -8.18 -13.63 16.72
CA GLY A 97 -8.38 -14.78 15.85
C GLY A 97 -7.32 -14.90 14.76
N LYS A 98 -7.70 -15.52 13.64
CA LYS A 98 -6.82 -15.70 12.47
C LYS A 98 -6.51 -14.35 11.83
N LYS A 99 -5.26 -14.16 11.39
CA LYS A 99 -4.87 -13.01 10.56
C LYS A 99 -5.64 -13.07 9.24
N ASN A 100 -6.30 -11.97 8.87
CA ASN A 100 -7.15 -11.93 7.68
C ASN A 100 -6.55 -11.03 6.58
N MET A 101 -5.84 -9.97 6.95
CA MET A 101 -5.32 -8.98 6.02
C MET A 101 -4.08 -8.31 6.58
N ILE A 102 -3.22 -7.84 5.69
CA ILE A 102 -2.08 -6.99 5.99
C ILE A 102 -2.13 -5.82 5.01
N VAL A 103 -1.86 -4.60 5.46
CA VAL A 103 -1.71 -3.45 4.54
C VAL A 103 -0.36 -2.78 4.76
N LEU A 104 0.21 -2.26 3.68
CA LEU A 104 1.44 -1.50 3.63
C LEU A 104 1.12 -0.08 3.18
N MET A 105 1.69 0.89 3.89
CA MET A 105 1.80 2.27 3.46
C MET A 105 3.29 2.63 3.42
N LYS A 106 3.79 3.04 2.25
CA LYS A 106 5.19 3.42 2.04
C LYS A 106 5.29 4.81 1.43
N LYS A 107 6.08 5.71 2.02
CA LYS A 107 6.35 7.02 1.43
C LYS A 107 7.11 6.80 0.13
N ASP A 108 6.51 7.25 -0.95
CA ASP A 108 7.05 7.16 -2.31
C ASP A 108 6.64 8.42 -3.06
N ASN A 109 7.56 9.40 -3.11
CA ASN A 109 7.31 10.70 -3.73
C ASN A 109 6.96 10.62 -5.23
N LYS A 110 7.14 9.47 -5.89
CA LYS A 110 6.71 9.26 -7.27
C LYS A 110 5.22 9.01 -7.41
N ARG A 111 4.53 8.59 -6.33
CA ARG A 111 3.08 8.31 -6.30
C ARG A 111 2.28 9.60 -6.08
N GLN A 112 2.35 10.52 -7.03
CA GLN A 112 1.71 11.85 -6.91
C GLN A 112 0.19 11.76 -6.79
N GLU A 113 -0.42 10.77 -7.44
CA GLU A 113 -1.85 10.47 -7.42
C GLU A 113 -2.39 10.15 -6.01
N THR A 114 -1.51 9.73 -5.10
CA THR A 114 -1.83 9.36 -3.72
C THR A 114 -1.06 10.19 -2.68
N GLY A 115 -0.68 11.43 -3.02
CA GLY A 115 -0.01 12.34 -2.08
C GLY A 115 1.43 11.91 -1.73
N GLY A 116 2.06 11.15 -2.62
CA GLY A 116 3.40 10.60 -2.45
C GLY A 116 3.45 9.38 -1.52
N TRP A 117 2.41 8.56 -1.52
CA TRP A 117 2.33 7.34 -0.72
C TRP A 117 1.88 6.14 -1.55
N LEU A 118 2.68 5.09 -1.56
CA LEU A 118 2.26 3.79 -2.06
C LEU A 118 1.39 3.10 -0.99
N TYR A 119 0.23 2.59 -1.41
CA TYR A 119 -0.63 1.72 -0.61
C TYR A 119 -0.68 0.33 -1.26
N ALA A 120 -0.63 -0.72 -0.45
CA ALA A 120 -0.79 -2.10 -0.92
C ALA A 120 -1.46 -2.95 0.16
N GLY A 121 -2.33 -3.87 -0.24
CA GLY A 121 -2.94 -4.84 0.66
C GLY A 121 -2.58 -6.27 0.30
N PHE A 122 -2.54 -7.12 1.32
CA PHE A 122 -2.20 -8.52 1.25
C PHE A 122 -3.21 -9.34 2.05
N ASN A 123 -3.43 -10.58 1.64
CA ASN A 123 -4.19 -11.55 2.42
C ASN A 123 -3.42 -11.90 3.71
N GLY A 124 -4.07 -12.59 4.65
CA GLY A 124 -3.46 -12.99 5.92
C GLY A 124 -2.20 -13.86 5.81
N ASP A 125 -1.98 -14.51 4.66
CA ASP A 125 -0.77 -15.28 4.34
C ASP A 125 0.37 -14.43 3.71
N GLY A 126 0.12 -13.14 3.46
CA GLY A 126 1.07 -12.21 2.84
C GLY A 126 1.06 -12.19 1.31
N THR A 127 0.20 -12.96 0.65
CA THR A 127 0.00 -12.87 -0.81
C THR A 127 -0.73 -11.58 -1.18
N PRO A 128 -0.48 -10.96 -2.35
CA PRO A 128 -1.18 -9.74 -2.74
C PRO A 128 -2.68 -9.93 -2.79
N SER A 129 -3.42 -8.99 -2.21
CA SER A 129 -4.89 -9.01 -2.22
C SER A 129 -5.45 -8.21 -3.41
N ALA A 130 -6.78 -8.11 -3.46
CA ALA A 130 -7.53 -7.34 -4.44
C ALA A 130 -8.04 -5.98 -3.90
N VAL A 131 -7.65 -5.54 -2.69
CA VAL A 131 -8.06 -4.22 -2.20
C VAL A 131 -7.51 -3.11 -3.10
N ASP A 132 -8.36 -2.11 -3.35
CA ASP A 132 -8.04 -0.96 -4.18
C ASP A 132 -7.21 0.05 -3.38
N PRO A 133 -5.96 0.35 -3.79
CA PRO A 133 -5.07 1.22 -3.03
C PRO A 133 -5.55 2.68 -2.97
N VAL A 134 -6.42 3.11 -3.89
CA VAL A 134 -6.99 4.46 -3.89
C VAL A 134 -8.25 4.46 -3.04
N LYS A 135 -9.27 3.68 -3.44
CA LYS A 135 -10.60 3.70 -2.80
C LYS A 135 -10.60 3.18 -1.38
N ASN A 136 -9.84 2.11 -1.10
CA ASN A 136 -9.82 1.49 0.22
C ASN A 136 -8.74 2.07 1.15
N CYS A 137 -7.80 2.86 0.64
CA CYS A 137 -6.69 3.38 1.44
C CYS A 137 -6.51 4.90 1.29
N TYR A 138 -6.07 5.38 0.11
CA TYR A 138 -5.71 6.79 -0.05
C TYR A 138 -6.87 7.75 0.23
N GLU A 139 -8.08 7.50 -0.26
CA GLU A 139 -9.22 8.41 -0.07
C GLU A 139 -9.54 8.65 1.42
N CYS A 140 -9.51 7.59 2.22
CA CYS A 140 -9.68 7.70 3.68
C CYS A 140 -8.51 8.46 4.32
N HIS A 141 -7.28 8.17 3.93
CA HIS A 141 -6.09 8.86 4.45
C HIS A 141 -6.03 10.34 4.04
N LEU A 142 -6.53 10.68 2.85
CA LEU A 142 -6.72 12.05 2.38
C LEU A 142 -7.77 12.76 3.23
N LYS A 143 -8.94 12.14 3.46
CA LYS A 143 -10.01 12.73 4.26
C LYS A 143 -9.60 12.97 5.72
N GLU A 144 -8.95 12.00 6.35
CA GLU A 144 -8.72 11.98 7.81
C GLU A 144 -7.36 12.57 8.24
N ALA A 145 -6.41 12.67 7.32
CA ALA A 145 -5.00 12.95 7.67
C ALA A 145 -4.22 13.78 6.65
N LYS A 146 -4.87 14.48 5.71
CA LYS A 146 -4.20 15.36 4.72
C LYS A 146 -3.12 16.25 5.34
N ASP A 147 -3.47 16.97 6.39
CA ASP A 147 -2.59 17.96 7.03
C ASP A 147 -1.52 17.34 7.96
N ARG A 148 -1.44 16.00 7.98
CA ARG A 148 -0.56 15.23 8.88
C ARG A 148 0.27 14.21 8.10
N GLY A 149 0.51 14.49 6.82
CA GLY A 149 1.26 13.62 5.93
C GLY A 149 0.56 12.30 5.65
N PHE A 150 -0.78 12.30 5.65
CA PHE A 150 -1.64 11.13 5.36
C PHE A 150 -1.56 10.00 6.38
N VAL A 151 -0.90 10.13 7.52
CA VAL A 151 -0.83 9.05 8.53
C VAL A 151 -1.95 9.22 9.56
N ILE A 152 -2.95 8.34 9.53
CA ILE A 152 -4.11 8.40 10.45
C ILE A 152 -3.71 8.07 11.89
N SER A 153 -2.88 7.04 12.06
CA SER A 153 -2.43 6.54 13.36
C SER A 153 -1.60 7.58 14.14
N ARG A 154 -1.54 7.42 15.46
CA ARG A 154 -0.79 8.30 16.38
C ARG A 154 0.25 7.54 17.16
N TYR A 155 1.38 8.20 17.45
CA TYR A 155 2.45 7.60 18.25
C TYR A 155 1.98 7.15 19.65
N ALA A 156 0.94 7.77 20.21
CA ALA A 156 0.32 7.33 21.46
C ALA A 156 -0.11 5.85 21.47
N GLN A 157 -0.36 5.24 20.30
CA GLN A 157 -0.69 3.81 20.19
C GLN A 157 0.51 2.88 20.44
N PHE A 158 1.73 3.41 20.57
CA PHE A 158 2.97 2.68 20.87
C PHE A 158 3.46 2.90 22.30
N ARG A 159 2.61 3.49 23.16
CA ARG A 159 2.90 3.76 24.56
C ARG A 159 2.01 2.91 25.47
#